data_AF-A0A917JJQ9-F1
#
_entry.id   AF-A0A917JJQ9-F1
#
_cell.length_a   1.000
_cell.length_b   1.000
_cell.length_c   1.000
_cell.angle_alpha   90.00
_cell.angle_beta   90.00
_cell.angle_gamma   90.00
#
_symmetry.space_group_name_H-M   'P 1'
#
loop_
_entity.id
_entity.type
_entity.pdbx_description
1 polymer ?
#
loop_
_entity_poly.entity_id
_entity_poly.type
_entity_poly.pdbx_seq_one_letter_code
_entity_poly.pdbx_strand_id
1 'polypeptide(L)'
;MASRQRGPVRGLGLLLATLGLAAGPGTALAAGGDGVISGGGGDNPRADQMRRDRAWVRPGPLRFGAEPYAAVQSAAKAAAEQADCTISATDATYLTVSPTWPEVAGSGQAPSPMTLSRYDDQNSLADPEKRAEGLFFNPGVGMWQLDSAGLGAKETAATAIDSTSAARKVASHIVGRYCRAVSGGSSAKQARAAAWRDWHACDGGACESIYQRLKRDGVTEDTSVTRYGGAEPRTCRYETVEYDCLYVDPAKAQGEDAWTAPDFGPAPVPAPFYVFTYAEGGMNYEVRYWLKADSGADTDVSASRELGVNARTELFWAAETDLCDVTTSTGNC
;
A
#
# COMPACT_ATOMS: atom_id res chain seq x y z
N MET A 1 -72.95 35.12 -8.41
CA MET A 1 -73.55 35.88 -7.29
C MET A 1 -73.15 35.14 -6.00
N ALA A 2 -72.10 35.57 -5.29
CA ALA A 2 -72.17 36.51 -4.14
C ALA A 2 -73.24 36.06 -3.10
N SER A 3 -73.01 35.90 -1.79
CA SER A 3 -71.89 36.29 -0.91
C SER A 3 -72.19 35.77 0.52
N ARG A 4 -71.13 35.41 1.29
CA ARG A 4 -70.91 35.69 2.75
C ARG A 4 -71.88 35.06 3.77
N GLN A 5 -71.58 34.79 5.05
CA GLN A 5 -70.49 34.96 6.04
C GLN A 5 -71.02 34.24 7.33
N ARG A 6 -70.28 33.65 8.27
CA ARG A 6 -69.40 34.23 9.32
C ARG A 6 -68.96 33.06 10.25
N GLY A 7 -67.72 33.11 10.78
CA GLY A 7 -67.15 32.21 11.82
C GLY A 7 -67.69 32.51 13.23
N PRO A 8 -66.93 32.38 14.35
CA PRO A 8 -65.53 31.94 14.55
C PRO A 8 -65.39 30.85 15.66
N VAL A 9 -64.17 30.35 15.94
CA VAL A 9 -63.55 30.26 17.29
C VAL A 9 -62.08 29.83 17.14
N ARG A 10 -61.20 30.56 17.83
CA ARG A 10 -59.76 30.34 18.02
C ARG A 10 -59.50 29.40 19.20
N GLY A 11 -58.38 28.67 19.14
CA GLY A 11 -57.64 28.13 20.28
C GLY A 11 -56.58 27.14 19.78
N LEU A 12 -55.34 27.57 19.55
CA LEU A 12 -54.17 27.25 20.40
C LEU A 12 -54.24 25.81 20.94
N GLY A 13 -53.38 24.86 20.59
CA GLY A 13 -51.97 24.95 20.26
C GLY A 13 -51.34 23.74 20.97
N LEU A 14 -50.98 22.71 20.22
CA LEU A 14 -50.20 21.60 20.75
C LEU A 14 -48.99 21.39 19.86
N LEU A 15 -47.84 21.42 20.52
CA LEU A 15 -46.52 21.22 19.96
C LEU A 15 -46.45 19.89 19.20
N LEU A 16 -46.03 19.97 17.94
CA LEU A 16 -45.39 18.87 17.24
C LEU A 16 -44.01 18.64 17.88
N ALA A 17 -43.83 17.52 18.57
CA ALA A 17 -42.52 16.91 18.73
C ALA A 17 -42.29 15.99 17.53
N THR A 18 -41.80 16.56 16.42
CA THR A 18 -41.17 15.79 15.36
C THR A 18 -39.84 15.27 15.88
N LEU A 19 -39.74 13.97 16.14
CA LEU A 19 -38.44 13.29 16.23
C LEU A 19 -37.79 13.33 14.85
N GLY A 20 -37.00 14.37 14.62
CA GLY A 20 -36.00 14.38 13.56
C GLY A 20 -34.83 13.49 13.99
N LEU A 21 -34.69 12.33 13.36
CA LEU A 21 -33.39 11.66 13.29
C LEU A 21 -32.57 12.39 12.23
N ALA A 22 -31.91 13.45 12.68
CA ALA A 22 -30.82 14.08 11.98
C ALA A 22 -29.57 13.18 12.08
N ALA A 23 -28.79 13.20 10.98
CA ALA A 23 -27.45 12.65 10.79
C ALA A 23 -26.73 12.17 12.06
N GLY A 24 -26.48 10.87 12.14
CA GLY A 24 -25.29 10.36 12.82
C GLY A 24 -24.11 10.47 11.85
N PRO A 25 -22.98 11.10 12.21
CA PRO A 25 -21.75 10.85 11.49
C PRO A 25 -21.49 9.36 11.58
N GLY A 26 -21.18 8.71 10.46
CA GLY A 26 -20.62 7.38 10.51
C GLY A 26 -19.38 7.45 11.38
N THR A 27 -19.49 6.91 12.59
CA THR A 27 -18.33 6.64 13.43
C THR A 27 -17.43 5.75 12.60
N ALA A 28 -16.33 6.32 12.10
CA ALA A 28 -15.16 5.53 11.80
C ALA A 28 -14.92 4.67 13.05
N LEU A 29 -15.03 3.36 12.90
CA LEU A 29 -14.54 2.45 13.92
C LEU A 29 -13.05 2.77 14.06
N ALA A 30 -12.71 3.49 15.13
CA ALA A 30 -11.35 3.81 15.47
C ALA A 30 -10.55 2.51 15.50
N ALA A 31 -9.57 2.39 14.61
CA ALA A 31 -8.45 1.49 14.84
C ALA A 31 -7.70 2.06 16.05
N GLY A 32 -7.36 1.21 17.01
CA GLY A 32 -6.85 1.61 18.33
C GLY A 32 -5.67 2.56 18.24
N GLY A 33 -5.80 3.73 18.88
CA GLY A 33 -4.74 4.73 19.03
C GLY A 33 -3.74 4.39 20.14
N ASP A 34 -3.73 3.14 20.60
CA ASP A 34 -2.95 2.68 21.73
C ASP A 34 -1.49 2.35 21.33
N GLY A 35 -1.21 2.18 20.03
CA GLY A 35 0.13 1.78 19.54
C GLY A 35 0.64 0.46 20.10
N VAL A 36 -0.24 -0.35 20.72
CA VAL A 36 0.17 -1.59 21.40
C VAL A 36 0.37 -2.67 20.35
N ILE A 37 1.64 -2.88 19.99
CA ILE A 37 2.15 -4.00 19.20
C ILE A 37 1.65 -5.32 19.83
N SER A 38 0.82 -6.08 19.12
CA SER A 38 0.17 -7.28 19.63
C SER A 38 0.80 -8.57 19.07
N GLY A 39 1.24 -9.47 19.96
CA GLY A 39 1.58 -10.87 19.60
C GLY A 39 3.04 -11.15 19.21
N GLY A 40 3.45 -12.42 19.36
CA GLY A 40 4.72 -12.98 18.85
C GLY A 40 4.66 -13.29 17.34
N GLY A 41 5.70 -13.91 16.78
CA GLY A 41 5.86 -14.11 15.33
C GLY A 41 4.71 -14.85 14.63
N GLY A 42 4.41 -14.47 13.38
CA GLY A 42 3.32 -15.01 12.55
C GLY A 42 2.45 -13.93 11.89
N ASP A 43 1.42 -14.32 11.14
CA ASP A 43 0.49 -13.39 10.48
C ASP A 43 -0.54 -12.80 11.46
N ASN A 44 -0.92 -11.54 11.27
CA ASN A 44 -1.99 -10.93 12.06
C ASN A 44 -3.33 -11.57 11.63
N PRO A 45 -4.04 -12.28 12.53
CA PRO A 45 -5.27 -12.99 12.18
C PRO A 45 -6.41 -12.06 11.74
N ARG A 46 -6.29 -10.75 11.97
CA ARG A 46 -7.28 -9.74 11.55
C ARG A 46 -6.90 -8.98 10.28
N ALA A 47 -5.67 -9.10 9.78
CA ALA A 47 -5.18 -8.29 8.67
C ALA A 47 -6.07 -8.41 7.43
N ASP A 48 -6.44 -9.63 7.04
CA ASP A 48 -7.29 -9.85 5.86
C ASP A 48 -8.69 -9.25 6.02
N GLN A 49 -9.24 -9.31 7.24
CA GLN A 49 -10.53 -8.69 7.51
C GLN A 49 -10.44 -7.16 7.39
N MET A 50 -9.38 -6.56 7.94
CA MET A 50 -9.15 -5.12 7.85
C MET A 50 -8.96 -4.65 6.40
N ARG A 51 -8.22 -5.42 5.58
CA ARG A 51 -8.08 -5.16 4.14
C ARG A 51 -9.45 -5.17 3.44
N ARG A 52 -10.29 -6.16 3.72
CA ARG A 52 -11.65 -6.24 3.15
C ARG A 52 -12.55 -5.08 3.60
N ASP A 53 -12.52 -4.73 4.88
CA ASP A 53 -13.33 -3.65 5.43
C ASP A 53 -12.94 -2.28 4.84
N ARG A 54 -11.72 -2.16 4.33
CA ARG A 54 -11.17 -0.95 3.71
C ARG A 54 -11.09 -0.99 2.19
N ALA A 55 -11.50 -2.08 1.57
CA ALA A 55 -11.54 -2.24 0.11
C ALA A 55 -12.59 -1.37 -0.61
N TRP A 56 -13.25 -0.47 0.12
CA TRP A 56 -14.17 0.49 -0.49
C TRP A 56 -13.37 1.47 -1.36
N VAL A 57 -13.90 1.77 -2.55
CA VAL A 57 -13.30 2.77 -3.44
C VAL A 57 -14.33 3.84 -3.77
N ARG A 58 -13.98 5.09 -3.47
CA ARG A 58 -14.85 6.24 -3.72
C ARG A 58 -15.34 6.27 -5.17
N PRO A 59 -16.63 6.57 -5.41
CA PRO A 59 -17.10 6.87 -6.75
C PRO A 59 -16.37 8.08 -7.34
N GLY A 60 -16.08 8.04 -8.64
CA GLY A 60 -15.39 9.12 -9.35
C GLY A 60 -14.25 8.62 -10.25
N PRO A 61 -13.45 9.54 -10.80
CA PRO A 61 -12.27 9.20 -11.58
C PRO A 61 -11.29 8.35 -10.77
N LEU A 62 -10.68 7.37 -11.44
CA LEU A 62 -9.59 6.59 -10.88
C LEU A 62 -8.27 7.24 -11.29
N ARG A 63 -7.61 7.87 -10.32
CA ARG A 63 -6.32 8.53 -10.55
C ARG A 63 -5.18 7.53 -10.41
N PHE A 64 -4.12 7.72 -11.18
CA PHE A 64 -2.88 6.96 -11.08
C PHE A 64 -1.70 7.86 -11.44
N GLY A 65 -0.54 7.68 -10.80
CA GLY A 65 0.64 8.47 -11.12
C GLY A 65 1.05 8.31 -12.60
N ALA A 66 1.40 9.40 -13.28
CA ALA A 66 1.71 9.34 -14.71
C ALA A 66 2.92 8.42 -15.00
N GLU A 67 4.02 8.59 -14.27
CA GLU A 67 5.21 7.72 -14.40
C GLU A 67 4.91 6.26 -13.98
N PRO A 68 4.29 6.00 -12.80
CA PRO A 68 3.82 4.66 -12.46
C PRO A 68 2.90 4.03 -13.52
N TYR A 69 1.96 4.79 -14.10
CA TYR A 69 1.02 4.26 -15.07
C TYR A 69 1.72 3.87 -16.38
N ALA A 70 2.65 4.70 -16.86
CA ALA A 70 3.47 4.39 -18.03
C ALA A 70 4.31 3.12 -17.81
N ALA A 71 4.88 2.95 -16.62
CA ALA A 71 5.60 1.73 -16.25
C ALA A 71 4.69 0.49 -16.28
N VAL A 72 3.45 0.60 -15.78
CA VAL A 72 2.47 -0.50 -15.85
C VAL A 72 2.05 -0.79 -17.28
N GLN A 73 1.78 0.21 -18.10
CA GLN A 73 1.44 0.02 -19.51
C GLN A 73 2.55 -0.74 -20.26
N SER A 74 3.81 -0.35 -20.05
CA SER A 74 4.95 -1.03 -20.66
C SER A 74 5.07 -2.48 -20.18
N ALA A 75 4.98 -2.71 -18.87
CA ALA A 75 5.07 -4.04 -18.29
C ALA A 75 3.92 -4.97 -18.71
N ALA A 76 2.69 -4.45 -18.70
CA ALA A 76 1.49 -5.19 -19.09
C ALA A 76 1.46 -5.51 -20.58
N LYS A 77 1.94 -4.60 -21.43
CA LYS A 77 2.14 -4.88 -22.86
C LYS A 77 3.12 -6.05 -23.06
N ALA A 78 4.29 -6.00 -22.44
CA ALA A 78 5.27 -7.07 -22.55
C ALA A 78 4.72 -8.41 -22.02
N ALA A 79 4.00 -8.38 -20.89
CA ALA A 79 3.35 -9.58 -20.34
C ALA A 79 2.27 -10.14 -21.27
N ALA A 80 1.48 -9.28 -21.93
CA ALA A 80 0.47 -9.69 -22.90
C ALA A 80 1.07 -10.30 -24.18
N GLU A 81 2.20 -9.74 -24.67
CA GLU A 81 2.92 -10.26 -25.84
C GLU A 81 3.53 -11.65 -25.60
N GLN A 82 3.90 -11.95 -24.35
CA GLN A 82 4.45 -13.24 -23.93
C GLN A 82 3.38 -14.22 -23.41
N ALA A 83 2.11 -13.83 -23.41
CA ALA A 83 1.05 -14.62 -22.81
C ALA A 83 0.56 -15.74 -23.74
N ASP A 84 0.26 -16.91 -23.16
CA ASP A 84 -0.30 -18.07 -23.87
C ASP A 84 -1.82 -17.94 -24.14
N CYS A 85 -2.42 -16.77 -23.89
CA CYS A 85 -3.83 -16.51 -24.13
C CYS A 85 -4.05 -15.14 -24.79
N THR A 86 -5.21 -14.96 -25.42
CA THR A 86 -5.56 -13.66 -26.03
C THR A 86 -5.95 -12.64 -24.95
N ILE A 87 -5.12 -11.62 -24.78
CA ILE A 87 -5.40 -10.44 -23.95
C ILE A 87 -4.79 -9.19 -24.61
N SER A 88 -5.53 -8.08 -24.62
CA SER A 88 -5.01 -6.82 -25.14
C SER A 88 -4.06 -6.16 -24.13
N ALA A 89 -3.10 -5.37 -24.60
CA ALA A 89 -2.21 -4.61 -23.71
C ALA A 89 -2.99 -3.68 -22.76
N THR A 90 -4.08 -3.08 -23.24
CA THR A 90 -4.97 -2.25 -22.41
C THR A 90 -5.69 -3.06 -21.32
N ASP A 91 -6.22 -4.24 -21.67
CA ASP A 91 -6.87 -5.10 -20.68
C ASP A 91 -5.87 -5.64 -19.65
N ALA A 92 -4.66 -6.00 -20.09
CA ALA A 92 -3.57 -6.38 -19.20
C ALA A 92 -3.18 -5.23 -18.26
N THR A 93 -3.14 -3.99 -18.77
CA THR A 93 -2.87 -2.79 -17.96
C THR A 93 -3.93 -2.63 -16.88
N TYR A 94 -5.22 -2.63 -17.26
CA TYR A 94 -6.32 -2.47 -16.30
C TYR A 94 -6.37 -3.62 -15.30
N LEU A 95 -6.12 -4.84 -15.73
CA LEU A 95 -6.02 -6.00 -14.85
C LEU A 95 -4.92 -5.80 -13.80
N THR A 96 -3.78 -5.23 -14.21
CA THR A 96 -2.61 -5.01 -13.35
C THR A 96 -2.82 -3.88 -12.33
N VAL A 97 -3.47 -2.78 -12.71
CA VAL A 97 -3.71 -1.67 -11.78
C VAL A 97 -4.93 -1.88 -10.87
N SER A 98 -5.88 -2.74 -11.24
CA SER A 98 -7.15 -2.90 -10.50
C SER A 98 -7.02 -3.17 -9.00
N PRO A 99 -6.03 -3.95 -8.52
CA PRO A 99 -5.84 -4.17 -7.08
C PRO A 99 -5.45 -2.92 -6.29
N THR A 100 -4.80 -1.94 -6.91
CA THR A 100 -4.14 -0.84 -6.20
C THR A 100 -5.12 0.07 -5.44
N TRP A 101 -6.29 0.38 -6.01
CA TRP A 101 -7.27 1.24 -5.33
C TRP A 101 -7.89 0.59 -4.09
N PRO A 102 -8.50 -0.61 -4.15
CA PRO A 102 -9.05 -1.23 -2.96
C PRO A 102 -7.96 -1.59 -1.94
N GLU A 103 -6.72 -1.85 -2.38
CA GLU A 103 -5.63 -2.20 -1.46
C GLU A 103 -5.08 -0.98 -0.72
N VAL A 104 -4.79 0.11 -1.44
CA VAL A 104 -4.03 1.25 -0.88
C VAL A 104 -4.58 2.62 -1.18
N ALA A 105 -5.58 2.79 -2.07
CA ALA A 105 -6.06 4.11 -2.51
C ALA A 105 -7.59 4.19 -2.62
N GLY A 106 -8.27 3.81 -1.53
CA GLY A 106 -9.74 3.79 -1.46
C GLY A 106 -10.39 5.15 -1.72
N SER A 107 -9.67 6.27 -1.57
CA SER A 107 -10.21 7.60 -1.87
C SER A 107 -10.40 7.85 -3.38
N GLY A 108 -9.79 7.03 -4.24
CA GLY A 108 -9.72 7.21 -5.69
C GLY A 108 -8.54 8.07 -6.17
N GLN A 109 -7.69 8.56 -5.25
CA GLN A 109 -6.42 9.21 -5.58
C GLN A 109 -5.43 8.23 -6.23
N ALA A 110 -4.33 8.77 -6.76
CA ALA A 110 -3.25 7.96 -7.29
C ALA A 110 -2.62 7.12 -6.16
N PRO A 111 -2.55 5.78 -6.28
CA PRO A 111 -1.83 4.94 -5.32
C PRO A 111 -0.40 5.41 -5.13
N SER A 112 0.08 5.51 -3.89
CA SER A 112 1.46 5.89 -3.63
C SER A 112 2.41 4.70 -3.85
N PRO A 113 3.44 4.82 -4.70
CA PRO A 113 4.54 3.87 -4.78
C PRO A 113 5.23 3.63 -3.43
N MET A 114 5.21 4.59 -2.51
CA MET A 114 5.86 4.48 -1.20
C MET A 114 4.99 3.83 -0.11
N THR A 115 3.78 3.38 -0.43
CA THR A 115 2.86 2.86 0.60
C THR A 115 3.48 1.73 1.44
N LEU A 116 3.42 1.84 2.76
CA LEU A 116 3.86 0.80 3.70
C LEU A 116 2.64 0.22 4.43
N SER A 117 2.51 -1.11 4.43
CA SER A 117 1.37 -1.82 5.06
C SER A 117 1.24 -1.45 6.52
N ARG A 118 0.03 -1.10 6.94
CA ARG A 118 -0.29 -0.76 8.34
C ARG A 118 -1.14 -1.82 9.04
N TYR A 119 -1.34 -2.99 8.42
CA TYR A 119 -2.22 -4.05 8.93
C TYR A 119 -1.52 -5.06 9.85
N ASP A 120 -0.19 -5.05 9.89
CA ASP A 120 0.63 -5.97 10.65
C ASP A 120 1.24 -5.24 11.86
N ASP A 121 0.98 -5.71 13.07
CA ASP A 121 1.37 -5.11 14.35
C ASP A 121 2.10 -6.07 15.28
N GLN A 122 2.70 -7.13 14.74
CA GLN A 122 3.39 -8.18 15.48
C GLN A 122 4.71 -7.68 16.07
N ASN A 123 5.08 -8.16 17.26
CA ASN A 123 6.33 -7.78 17.92
C ASN A 123 7.59 -8.23 17.15
N SER A 124 7.49 -9.27 16.32
CA SER A 124 8.61 -9.72 15.49
C SER A 124 9.00 -8.70 14.41
N LEU A 125 8.10 -7.77 14.07
CA LEU A 125 8.34 -6.72 13.08
C LEU A 125 8.84 -5.41 13.71
N ALA A 126 8.89 -5.31 15.03
CA ALA A 126 9.33 -4.14 15.74
C ALA A 126 10.76 -4.34 16.30
N ASP A 127 11.46 -3.23 16.53
CA ASP A 127 12.72 -3.28 17.26
C ASP A 127 12.54 -3.92 18.64
N PRO A 128 13.19 -5.07 18.92
CA PRO A 128 13.01 -5.78 20.19
C PRO A 128 13.48 -4.96 21.40
N GLU A 129 14.40 -4.02 21.19
CA GLU A 129 14.90 -3.12 22.25
C GLU A 129 14.00 -1.91 22.49
N LYS A 130 13.02 -1.67 21.62
CA LYS A 130 12.07 -0.54 21.70
C LYS A 130 12.78 0.82 21.79
N ARG A 131 13.86 0.99 21.03
CA ARG A 131 14.68 2.21 21.04
C ARG A 131 13.91 3.44 20.54
N ALA A 132 12.97 3.27 19.62
CA ALA A 132 12.01 4.29 19.19
C ALA A 132 10.76 3.65 18.55
N GLU A 133 9.62 4.36 18.57
CA GLU A 133 8.32 3.85 18.08
C GLU A 133 8.32 3.57 16.57
N GLY A 134 9.01 4.40 15.78
CA GLY A 134 9.07 4.30 14.33
C GLY A 134 10.03 3.21 13.80
N LEU A 135 10.68 2.44 14.68
CA LEU A 135 11.57 1.34 14.29
C LEU A 135 10.74 0.08 14.03
N PHE A 136 10.13 0.04 12.85
CA PHE A 136 9.19 -1.01 12.46
C PHE A 136 9.39 -1.45 11.01
N PHE A 137 9.40 -2.75 10.79
CA PHE A 137 9.57 -3.37 9.48
C PHE A 137 8.21 -3.70 8.86
N ASN A 138 7.64 -2.79 8.07
CA ASN A 138 6.40 -3.08 7.34
C ASN A 138 6.65 -4.14 6.25
N PRO A 139 5.95 -5.30 6.28
CA PRO A 139 6.22 -6.41 5.37
C PRO A 139 5.62 -6.23 3.98
N GLY A 140 4.45 -5.59 3.89
CA GLY A 140 3.82 -5.24 2.62
C GLY A 140 4.23 -3.84 2.16
N VAL A 141 4.74 -3.73 0.93
CA VAL A 141 5.29 -2.47 0.41
C VAL A 141 4.77 -2.15 -1.00
N GLY A 142 4.57 -0.85 -1.27
CA GLY A 142 4.23 -0.28 -2.56
C GLY A 142 2.76 -0.38 -2.95
N MET A 143 2.43 0.08 -4.16
CA MET A 143 1.03 0.19 -4.63
C MET A 143 0.29 -1.16 -4.68
N TRP A 144 1.03 -2.26 -4.75
CA TRP A 144 0.47 -3.62 -4.76
C TRP A 144 0.69 -4.38 -3.45
N GLN A 145 1.21 -3.72 -2.40
CA GLN A 145 1.50 -4.34 -1.11
C GLN A 145 2.26 -5.65 -1.26
N LEU A 146 3.41 -5.61 -1.96
CA LEU A 146 4.26 -6.78 -2.16
C LEU A 146 4.79 -7.26 -0.81
N ASP A 147 4.21 -8.37 -0.33
CA ASP A 147 4.44 -8.89 1.01
C ASP A 147 5.59 -9.91 1.04
N SER A 148 6.44 -9.84 2.09
CA SER A 148 7.56 -10.76 2.32
C SER A 148 7.18 -12.25 2.45
N ALA A 149 5.91 -12.58 2.71
CA ALA A 149 5.41 -13.96 2.77
C ALA A 149 4.85 -14.48 1.43
N GLY A 150 4.71 -13.61 0.42
CA GLY A 150 4.00 -13.91 -0.82
C GLY A 150 4.76 -13.47 -2.05
N LEU A 151 4.07 -12.76 -2.96
CA LEU A 151 4.66 -12.28 -4.20
C LEU A 151 5.91 -11.40 -3.93
N GLY A 152 5.94 -10.67 -2.82
CA GLY A 152 7.06 -9.81 -2.41
C GLY A 152 8.23 -10.53 -1.72
N ALA A 153 8.21 -11.87 -1.56
CA ALA A 153 9.22 -12.58 -0.77
C ALA A 153 10.66 -12.26 -1.19
N LYS A 154 10.91 -12.13 -2.50
CA LYS A 154 12.23 -11.80 -3.09
C LYS A 154 12.40 -10.33 -3.48
N GLU A 155 11.46 -9.47 -3.14
CA GLU A 155 11.57 -8.02 -3.35
C GLU A 155 12.14 -7.36 -2.11
N THR A 156 12.76 -6.20 -2.26
CA THR A 156 13.08 -5.30 -1.14
C THR A 156 12.04 -4.19 -1.08
N ALA A 157 12.02 -3.37 -0.03
CA ALA A 157 11.21 -2.15 -0.08
C ALA A 157 11.61 -1.26 -1.27
N ALA A 158 12.89 -1.16 -1.62
CA ALA A 158 13.33 -0.38 -2.78
C ALA A 158 12.71 -0.88 -4.10
N THR A 159 12.71 -2.19 -4.35
CA THR A 159 12.16 -2.74 -5.60
C THR A 159 10.64 -2.78 -5.63
N ALA A 160 9.99 -2.87 -4.46
CA ALA A 160 8.55 -2.76 -4.33
C ALA A 160 8.03 -1.32 -4.47
N ILE A 161 8.82 -0.32 -4.05
CA ILE A 161 8.52 1.11 -4.22
C ILE A 161 8.80 1.57 -5.65
N ASP A 162 9.86 1.07 -6.28
CA ASP A 162 10.15 1.35 -7.69
C ASP A 162 9.02 0.85 -8.60
N SER A 163 8.20 1.78 -9.09
CA SER A 163 7.05 1.48 -9.93
C SER A 163 7.41 0.67 -11.18
N THR A 164 8.64 0.79 -11.69
CA THR A 164 9.09 0.02 -12.87
C THR A 164 9.37 -1.43 -12.53
N SER A 165 10.11 -1.67 -11.43
CA SER A 165 10.45 -3.02 -10.98
C SER A 165 9.20 -3.76 -10.50
N ALA A 166 8.39 -3.12 -9.66
CA ALA A 166 7.14 -3.66 -9.17
C ALA A 166 6.14 -3.95 -10.32
N ALA A 167 5.96 -3.03 -11.28
CA ALA A 167 5.05 -3.24 -12.40
C ALA A 167 5.42 -4.46 -13.25
N ARG A 168 6.71 -4.67 -13.57
CA ARG A 168 7.16 -5.84 -14.35
C ARG A 168 6.76 -7.15 -13.67
N LYS A 169 7.00 -7.23 -12.36
CA LYS A 169 6.69 -8.41 -11.56
C LYS A 169 5.19 -8.66 -11.48
N VAL A 170 4.43 -7.63 -11.12
CA VAL A 170 2.98 -7.76 -10.90
C VAL A 170 2.25 -8.01 -12.22
N ALA A 171 2.60 -7.31 -13.30
CA ALA A 171 1.98 -7.53 -14.61
C ALA A 171 2.18 -8.96 -15.11
N SER A 172 3.41 -9.48 -15.05
CA SER A 172 3.71 -10.87 -15.43
C SER A 172 2.92 -11.87 -14.60
N HIS A 173 2.87 -11.67 -13.27
CA HIS A 173 2.11 -12.54 -12.36
C HIS A 173 0.60 -12.54 -12.65
N ILE A 174 0.00 -11.35 -12.72
CA ILE A 174 -1.44 -11.17 -12.91
C ILE A 174 -1.87 -11.68 -14.28
N VAL A 175 -1.17 -11.32 -15.37
CA VAL A 175 -1.50 -11.79 -16.72
C VAL A 175 -1.32 -13.30 -16.83
N GLY A 176 -0.23 -13.85 -16.26
CA GLY A 176 0.00 -15.29 -16.25
C GLY A 176 -1.10 -16.05 -15.53
N ARG A 177 -1.59 -15.56 -14.39
CA ARG A 177 -2.72 -16.18 -13.67
C ARG A 177 -4.03 -16.08 -14.45
N TYR A 178 -4.32 -14.93 -15.06
CA TYR A 178 -5.48 -14.76 -15.93
C TYR A 178 -5.47 -15.77 -17.06
N CYS A 179 -4.36 -15.88 -17.79
CA CYS A 179 -4.26 -16.81 -18.91
C CYS A 179 -4.33 -18.27 -18.48
N ARG A 180 -3.71 -18.66 -17.36
CA ARG A 180 -3.89 -20.03 -16.81
C ARG A 180 -5.36 -20.34 -16.53
N ALA A 181 -6.11 -19.40 -15.98
CA ALA A 181 -7.53 -19.59 -15.69
C ALA A 181 -8.37 -19.68 -16.98
N VAL A 182 -8.08 -18.85 -17.99
CA VAL A 182 -8.72 -18.92 -19.31
C VAL A 182 -8.46 -20.27 -19.97
N SER A 183 -7.21 -20.72 -20.02
CA SER A 183 -6.85 -22.03 -20.59
C SER A 183 -7.45 -23.19 -19.81
N GLY A 184 -7.73 -23.00 -18.52
CA GLY A 184 -8.49 -23.92 -17.68
C GLY A 184 -10.02 -23.90 -17.88
N GLY A 185 -10.54 -23.12 -18.83
CA GLY A 185 -11.97 -23.05 -19.16
C GLY A 185 -12.76 -22.01 -18.36
N SER A 186 -12.10 -21.13 -17.62
CA SER A 186 -12.79 -20.05 -16.89
C SER A 186 -13.38 -19.02 -17.86
N SER A 187 -14.56 -18.50 -17.53
CA SER A 187 -15.05 -17.26 -18.17
C SER A 187 -14.08 -16.10 -17.89
N ALA A 188 -14.12 -15.05 -18.72
CA ALA A 188 -13.26 -13.87 -18.53
C ALA A 188 -13.38 -13.27 -17.12
N LYS A 189 -14.60 -13.19 -16.56
CA LYS A 189 -14.82 -12.69 -15.20
C LYS A 189 -14.18 -13.58 -14.13
N GLN A 190 -14.32 -14.90 -14.26
CA GLN A 190 -13.69 -15.85 -13.33
C GLN A 190 -12.17 -15.82 -13.45
N ALA A 191 -11.63 -15.67 -14.66
CA ALA A 191 -10.19 -15.55 -14.88
C ALA A 191 -9.61 -14.28 -14.25
N ARG A 192 -10.32 -13.14 -14.31
CA ARG A 192 -9.91 -11.92 -13.59
C ARG A 192 -9.91 -12.11 -12.08
N ALA A 193 -10.97 -12.70 -11.52
CA ALA A 193 -11.02 -13.04 -10.10
C ALA A 193 -9.85 -13.95 -9.67
N ALA A 194 -9.48 -14.94 -10.51
CA ALA A 194 -8.35 -15.82 -10.24
C ALA A 194 -6.99 -15.10 -10.30
N ALA A 195 -6.88 -14.07 -11.15
CA ALA A 195 -5.68 -13.25 -11.29
C ALA A 195 -5.40 -12.39 -10.05
N TRP A 196 -6.45 -11.94 -9.36
CA TRP A 196 -6.36 -11.08 -8.18
C TRP A 196 -6.42 -11.82 -6.84
N ARG A 197 -6.49 -13.15 -6.84
CA ARG A 197 -6.72 -13.97 -5.64
C ARG A 197 -5.72 -13.73 -4.50
N ASP A 198 -4.53 -13.22 -4.79
CA ASP A 198 -3.50 -12.97 -3.78
C ASP A 198 -3.67 -11.61 -3.08
N TRP A 199 -4.64 -10.78 -3.51
CA TRP A 199 -4.99 -9.49 -2.91
C TRP A 199 -6.34 -9.59 -2.21
N HIS A 200 -6.35 -9.68 -0.87
CA HIS A 200 -7.59 -9.79 -0.11
C HIS A 200 -8.52 -8.58 -0.25
N ALA A 201 -8.00 -7.39 -0.57
CA ALA A 201 -8.85 -6.26 -0.90
C ALA A 201 -9.66 -6.46 -2.19
N CYS A 202 -9.30 -7.44 -3.04
CA CYS A 202 -10.08 -7.80 -4.23
C CYS A 202 -11.26 -8.75 -3.94
N ASP A 203 -11.37 -9.28 -2.72
CA ASP A 203 -12.47 -10.15 -2.31
C ASP A 203 -13.83 -9.44 -2.49
N GLY A 204 -14.90 -10.23 -2.59
CA GLY A 204 -16.26 -9.69 -2.79
C GLY A 204 -16.49 -8.97 -4.13
N GLY A 205 -15.51 -8.96 -5.03
CA GLY A 205 -15.63 -8.36 -6.36
C GLY A 205 -15.20 -6.88 -6.45
N ALA A 206 -14.47 -6.37 -5.46
CA ALA A 206 -13.97 -5.00 -5.46
C ALA A 206 -13.11 -4.71 -6.71
N CYS A 207 -12.13 -5.57 -7.00
CA CYS A 207 -11.25 -5.38 -8.17
C CYS A 207 -11.97 -5.58 -9.51
N GLU A 208 -13.00 -6.43 -9.56
CA GLU A 208 -13.86 -6.52 -10.76
C GLU A 208 -14.58 -5.20 -11.00
N SER A 209 -15.10 -4.57 -9.94
CA SER A 209 -15.77 -3.28 -10.04
C SER A 209 -14.82 -2.19 -10.53
N ILE A 210 -13.57 -2.20 -10.09
CA ILE A 210 -12.51 -1.29 -10.56
C ILE A 210 -12.17 -1.54 -12.02
N TYR A 211 -11.95 -2.80 -12.41
CA TYR A 211 -11.67 -3.16 -13.79
C TYR A 211 -12.76 -2.66 -14.74
N GLN A 212 -14.04 -2.83 -14.39
CA GLN A 212 -15.15 -2.34 -15.22
C GLN A 212 -15.23 -0.81 -15.28
N ARG A 213 -14.86 -0.10 -14.20
CA ARG A 213 -14.73 1.36 -14.22
C ARG A 213 -13.63 1.80 -15.17
N LEU A 214 -12.45 1.16 -15.11
CA LEU A 214 -11.33 1.45 -16.01
C LEU A 214 -11.70 1.21 -17.48
N LYS A 215 -12.44 0.13 -17.78
CA LYS A 215 -12.92 -0.15 -19.14
C LYS A 215 -13.86 0.93 -19.69
N ARG A 216 -14.63 1.60 -18.82
CA ARG A 216 -15.59 2.62 -19.21
C ARG A 216 -14.96 4.02 -19.27
N ASP A 217 -14.18 4.36 -18.25
CA ASP A 217 -13.76 5.74 -17.99
C ASP A 217 -12.25 5.97 -18.25
N GLY A 218 -11.46 4.90 -18.33
CA GLY A 218 -10.01 4.98 -18.38
C GLY A 218 -9.36 5.35 -17.04
N VAL A 219 -8.08 5.73 -17.10
CA VAL A 219 -7.29 6.23 -15.96
C VAL A 219 -7.12 7.73 -16.12
N THR A 220 -7.24 8.47 -15.01
CA THR A 220 -6.82 9.88 -14.93
C THR A 220 -5.39 9.93 -14.45
N GLU A 221 -4.46 10.39 -15.28
CA GLU A 221 -3.06 10.47 -14.89
C GLU A 221 -2.80 11.66 -13.95
N ASP A 222 -1.97 11.43 -12.93
CA ASP A 222 -1.51 12.40 -11.95
C ASP A 222 -0.01 12.61 -12.10
N THR A 223 0.39 13.77 -12.61
CA THR A 223 1.81 14.10 -12.86
C THR A 223 2.58 14.43 -11.59
N SER A 224 1.93 14.54 -10.43
CA SER A 224 2.60 14.81 -9.16
C SER A 224 3.17 13.57 -8.49
N VAL A 225 2.77 12.37 -8.94
CA VAL A 225 3.26 11.08 -8.41
C VAL A 225 4.29 10.49 -9.36
N THR A 226 5.53 10.44 -8.88
CA THR A 226 6.69 9.95 -9.64
C THR A 226 6.94 8.46 -9.37
N ARG A 227 7.90 7.88 -10.09
CA ARG A 227 8.33 6.48 -9.99
C ARG A 227 8.50 5.94 -8.56
N TYR A 228 8.97 6.77 -7.64
CA TYR A 228 9.32 6.38 -6.27
C TYR A 228 8.32 6.91 -5.22
N GLY A 229 7.28 7.63 -5.64
CA GLY A 229 6.21 8.06 -4.73
C GLY A 229 6.65 8.98 -3.60
N GLY A 230 7.73 9.74 -3.81
CA GLY A 230 8.34 10.61 -2.79
C GLY A 230 9.64 10.08 -2.20
N ALA A 231 9.92 8.78 -2.32
CA ALA A 231 11.21 8.23 -1.92
C ALA A 231 12.33 8.71 -2.85
N GLU A 232 13.53 8.84 -2.31
CA GLU A 232 14.67 9.46 -3.01
C GLU A 232 15.78 8.45 -3.26
N PRO A 233 16.16 8.19 -4.52
CA PRO A 233 17.36 7.42 -4.83
C PRO A 233 18.60 8.11 -4.28
N ARG A 234 19.47 7.35 -3.62
CA ARG A 234 20.70 7.80 -2.98
C ARG A 234 21.83 6.83 -3.28
N THR A 235 23.06 7.29 -3.07
CA THR A 235 24.23 6.45 -2.87
C THR A 235 24.58 6.48 -1.39
N CYS A 236 24.56 5.32 -0.73
CA CYS A 236 25.08 5.20 0.63
C CYS A 236 26.40 4.46 0.64
N ARG A 237 27.19 4.69 1.67
CA ARG A 237 28.30 3.85 2.08
C ARG A 237 27.96 3.19 3.41
N TYR A 238 28.09 1.87 3.47
CA TYR A 238 27.86 1.04 4.65
C TYR A 238 29.03 0.05 4.77
N GLU A 239 29.66 -0.05 5.95
CA GLU A 239 30.86 -0.88 6.17
C GLU A 239 31.95 -0.68 5.09
N THR A 240 32.18 0.58 4.69
CA THR A 240 33.14 1.00 3.63
C THR A 240 32.76 0.65 2.18
N VAL A 241 31.64 -0.05 1.95
CA VAL A 241 31.15 -0.40 0.61
C VAL A 241 30.04 0.56 0.18
N GLU A 242 30.04 0.98 -1.09
CA GLU A 242 28.97 1.82 -1.66
C GLU A 242 27.82 0.98 -2.21
N TYR A 243 26.60 1.44 -1.96
CA TYR A 243 25.35 0.82 -2.38
C TYR A 243 24.41 1.85 -3.02
N ASP A 244 23.66 1.39 -4.02
CA ASP A 244 22.44 2.09 -4.44
C ASP A 244 21.39 1.91 -3.33
N CYS A 245 20.94 3.04 -2.79
CA CYS A 245 19.97 3.11 -1.72
C CYS A 245 18.71 3.83 -2.17
N LEU A 246 17.63 3.59 -1.44
CA LEU A 246 16.45 4.44 -1.48
C LEU A 246 16.22 5.01 -0.07
N TYR A 247 16.16 6.33 0.05
CA TYR A 247 15.72 7.00 1.28
C TYR A 247 14.20 7.15 1.25
N VAL A 248 13.54 6.60 2.27
CA VAL A 248 12.09 6.53 2.42
C VAL A 248 11.69 7.40 3.60
N ASP A 249 11.00 8.51 3.32
CA ASP A 249 10.43 9.38 4.34
C ASP A 249 8.90 9.42 4.16
N PRO A 250 8.11 8.78 5.05
CA PRO A 250 6.65 8.80 4.98
C PRO A 250 6.05 10.21 4.88
N ALA A 251 6.69 11.25 5.41
CA ALA A 251 6.21 12.62 5.32
C ALA A 251 6.32 13.22 3.89
N LYS A 252 6.99 12.53 2.97
CA LYS A 252 7.15 12.93 1.55
C LYS A 252 6.27 12.14 0.59
N ALA A 253 5.35 11.32 1.11
CA ALA A 253 4.50 10.48 0.27
C ALA A 253 3.73 11.29 -0.79
N GLN A 254 3.80 10.80 -2.02
CA GLN A 254 3.03 11.33 -3.15
C GLN A 254 1.86 10.41 -3.46
N GLY A 255 0.71 10.98 -3.82
CA GLY A 255 -0.51 10.24 -4.10
C GLY A 255 -1.35 10.04 -2.83
N GLU A 256 -1.97 8.86 -2.69
CA GLU A 256 -2.66 8.49 -1.46
C GLU A 256 -1.65 8.34 -0.31
N ASP A 257 -1.82 9.15 0.70
CA ASP A 257 -0.96 9.27 1.87
C ASP A 257 -1.68 8.90 3.18
N ALA A 258 -2.93 8.43 3.13
CA ALA A 258 -3.69 8.08 4.34
C ALA A 258 -2.96 7.06 5.24
N TRP A 259 -2.13 6.20 4.65
CA TRP A 259 -1.28 5.23 5.36
C TRP A 259 -0.18 5.88 6.22
N THR A 260 0.10 7.16 6.05
CA THR A 260 1.04 7.94 6.87
C THR A 260 0.38 8.49 8.13
N ALA A 261 -0.96 8.45 8.21
CA ALA A 261 -1.68 8.87 9.41
C ALA A 261 -1.51 7.83 10.53
N PRO A 262 -1.21 8.27 11.78
CA PRO A 262 -1.02 7.34 12.89
C PRO A 262 -2.21 6.39 13.14
N ASP A 263 -3.44 6.89 12.98
CA ASP A 263 -4.69 6.16 13.20
C ASP A 263 -5.14 5.28 12.02
N PHE A 264 -4.37 5.25 10.93
CA PHE A 264 -4.72 4.41 9.79
C PHE A 264 -4.64 2.92 10.12
N GLY A 265 -3.74 2.45 10.96
CA GLY A 265 -3.69 1.01 11.25
C GLY A 265 -2.90 0.70 12.51
N PRO A 266 -2.94 -0.55 12.97
CA PRO A 266 -2.33 -0.95 14.23
C PRO A 266 -0.78 -0.91 14.18
N ALA A 267 -0.16 -1.07 13.01
CA ALA A 267 1.28 -0.88 12.87
C ALA A 267 1.65 0.58 13.12
N PRO A 268 2.80 0.94 13.72
CA PRO A 268 3.24 2.34 13.78
C PRO A 268 3.55 2.90 12.39
N VAL A 269 3.61 4.23 12.28
CA VAL A 269 4.21 4.89 11.11
C VAL A 269 5.73 4.75 11.26
N PRO A 270 6.43 4.15 10.30
CA PRO A 270 7.88 4.00 10.43
C PRO A 270 8.55 5.39 10.38
N ALA A 271 9.63 5.55 11.14
CA ALA A 271 10.52 6.69 10.98
C ALA A 271 11.21 6.64 9.61
N PRO A 272 11.75 7.76 9.09
CA PRO A 272 12.51 7.75 7.85
C PRO A 272 13.66 6.74 7.88
N PHE A 273 13.87 6.02 6.79
CA PHE A 273 14.89 4.98 6.68
C PHE A 273 15.51 4.89 5.30
N TYR A 274 16.72 4.36 5.24
CA TYR A 274 17.38 3.93 4.02
C TYR A 274 17.08 2.45 3.79
N VAL A 275 16.87 2.06 2.53
CA VAL A 275 16.84 0.66 2.13
C VAL A 275 17.85 0.38 1.03
N PHE A 276 18.61 -0.69 1.20
CA PHE A 276 19.58 -1.18 0.22
C PHE A 276 19.65 -2.71 0.27
N THR A 277 20.32 -3.29 -0.74
CA THR A 277 20.57 -4.73 -0.82
C THR A 277 22.06 -4.97 -0.69
N TYR A 278 22.46 -5.88 0.18
CA TYR A 278 23.82 -6.40 0.19
C TYR A 278 23.82 -7.92 0.10
N ALA A 279 24.96 -8.47 -0.31
CA ALA A 279 25.14 -9.91 -0.48
C ALA A 279 26.20 -10.42 0.50
N GLU A 280 25.87 -11.48 1.23
CA GLU A 280 26.76 -12.12 2.19
C GLU A 280 26.55 -13.64 2.15
N GLY A 281 27.63 -14.42 2.17
CA GLY A 281 27.53 -15.89 2.15
C GLY A 281 26.82 -16.49 0.93
N GLY A 282 26.70 -15.74 -0.17
CA GLY A 282 25.93 -16.15 -1.37
C GLY A 282 24.43 -15.90 -1.28
N MET A 283 23.96 -15.25 -0.22
CA MET A 283 22.57 -14.85 -0.01
C MET A 283 22.43 -13.33 -0.17
N ASN A 284 21.24 -12.86 -0.50
CA ASN A 284 20.94 -11.43 -0.61
C ASN A 284 20.05 -11.01 0.56
N TYR A 285 20.34 -9.84 1.14
CA TYR A 285 19.61 -9.28 2.27
C TYR A 285 19.00 -7.94 1.89
N GLU A 286 17.77 -7.71 2.31
CA GLU A 286 17.23 -6.36 2.45
C GLU A 286 17.71 -5.81 3.79
N VAL A 287 18.28 -4.60 3.78
CA VAL A 287 18.52 -3.82 5.00
C VAL A 287 17.62 -2.61 4.99
N ARG A 288 16.96 -2.35 6.11
CA ARG A 288 16.37 -1.05 6.43
C ARG A 288 17.18 -0.43 7.55
N TYR A 289 17.62 0.80 7.34
CA TYR A 289 18.53 1.49 8.23
C TYR A 289 17.94 2.85 8.63
N TRP A 290 17.74 3.05 9.92
CA TRP A 290 17.24 4.27 10.51
C TRP A 290 18.40 5.03 11.16
N LEU A 291 18.61 6.28 10.73
CA LEU A 291 19.53 7.18 11.42
C LEU A 291 18.91 7.61 12.76
N LYS A 292 19.73 7.78 13.80
CA LYS A 292 19.31 8.31 15.10
C LYS A 292 18.69 9.71 14.99
N ALA A 293 19.22 10.51 14.08
CA ALA A 293 18.74 11.87 13.82
C ALA A 293 17.30 11.90 13.29
N ASP A 294 16.87 10.85 12.58
CA ASP A 294 15.56 10.77 11.95
C ASP A 294 14.56 9.96 12.80
N SER A 295 15.04 8.91 13.47
CA SER A 295 14.19 7.99 14.24
C SER A 295 13.91 8.42 15.67
N GLY A 296 14.74 9.29 16.23
CA GLY A 296 14.68 9.66 17.65
C GLY A 296 15.25 8.61 18.60
N ALA A 297 15.85 7.53 18.09
CA ALA A 297 16.65 6.61 18.89
C ALA A 297 18.00 7.24 19.30
N ASP A 298 18.65 6.71 20.34
CA ASP A 298 19.96 7.21 20.80
C ASP A 298 21.14 6.80 19.88
N THR A 299 20.93 5.77 19.05
CA THR A 299 21.91 5.19 18.12
C THR A 299 21.22 4.87 16.80
N ASP A 300 22.01 4.69 15.74
CA ASP A 300 21.45 4.27 14.46
C ASP A 300 21.00 2.80 14.60
N VAL A 301 20.00 2.40 13.82
CA VAL A 301 19.39 1.08 13.94
C VAL A 301 19.24 0.47 12.56
N SER A 302 19.59 -0.81 12.41
CA SER A 302 19.25 -1.59 11.23
C SER A 302 18.29 -2.72 11.57
N ALA A 303 17.49 -3.10 10.58
CA ALA A 303 16.79 -4.37 10.51
C ALA A 303 17.10 -5.01 9.16
N SER A 304 17.47 -6.29 9.16
CA SER A 304 17.73 -7.04 7.93
C SER A 304 16.90 -8.31 7.83
N ARG A 305 16.64 -8.71 6.59
CA ARG A 305 16.05 -10.02 6.27
C ARG A 305 16.72 -10.62 5.05
N GLU A 306 16.84 -11.94 5.04
CA GLU A 306 17.20 -12.68 3.83
C GLU A 306 16.06 -12.62 2.81
N LEU A 307 16.38 -12.32 1.55
CA LEU A 307 15.40 -12.31 0.47
C LEU A 307 14.87 -13.73 0.20
N GLY A 308 13.55 -13.89 0.28
CA GLY A 308 12.86 -15.18 0.22
C GLY A 308 12.30 -15.62 1.57
N VAL A 309 12.67 -14.96 2.66
CA VAL A 309 12.20 -15.25 4.01
C VAL A 309 11.09 -14.27 4.43
N ASN A 310 10.13 -14.77 5.23
CA ASN A 310 9.05 -13.97 5.78
C ASN A 310 9.55 -13.11 6.96
N ALA A 311 9.44 -11.79 6.84
CA ALA A 311 9.86 -10.85 7.88
C ALA A 311 9.12 -11.08 9.22
N ARG A 312 7.92 -11.67 9.20
CA ARG A 312 7.17 -11.95 10.43
C ARG A 312 7.79 -13.05 11.30
N THR A 313 8.67 -13.87 10.72
CA THR A 313 9.31 -14.99 11.41
C THR A 313 10.79 -14.77 11.64
N GLU A 314 11.44 -13.95 10.81
CA GLU A 314 12.89 -13.78 10.85
C GLU A 314 13.29 -12.37 10.41
N LEU A 315 13.78 -11.61 11.39
CA LEU A 315 14.46 -10.32 11.22
C LEU A 315 15.65 -10.27 12.17
N PHE A 316 16.73 -9.65 11.71
CA PHE A 316 17.90 -9.36 12.52
C PHE A 316 17.95 -7.85 12.78
N TRP A 317 17.88 -7.46 14.04
CA TRP A 317 17.97 -6.07 14.47
C TRP A 317 19.34 -5.80 15.08
N ALA A 318 19.95 -4.66 14.76
CA ALA A 318 21.24 -4.26 15.32
C ALA A 318 21.28 -2.77 15.68
N ALA A 319 22.21 -2.41 16.57
CA ALA A 319 22.65 -1.03 16.75
C ALA A 319 23.83 -0.77 15.82
N GLU A 320 23.87 0.41 15.22
CA GLU A 320 24.72 0.70 14.08
C GLU A 320 25.41 2.06 14.21
N THR A 321 26.48 2.24 13.44
CA THR A 321 27.25 3.50 13.41
C THR A 321 27.82 3.87 12.05
N ASP A 322 27.51 3.11 10.99
CA ASP A 322 28.38 3.07 9.81
C ASP A 322 27.75 3.58 8.52
N LEU A 323 26.45 3.88 8.50
CA LEU A 323 25.82 4.40 7.28
C LEU A 323 26.19 5.87 7.05
N CYS A 324 26.70 6.16 5.86
CA CYS A 324 26.90 7.50 5.31
C CYS A 324 26.11 7.64 4.01
N ASP A 325 25.14 8.54 3.96
CA ASP A 325 24.52 8.97 2.71
C ASP A 325 25.48 9.92 1.99
N VAL A 326 26.19 9.39 0.99
CA VAL A 326 27.21 10.12 0.24
C VAL A 326 26.58 11.22 -0.64
N THR A 327 25.30 11.06 -1.01
CA THR A 327 24.59 12.02 -1.87
C THR A 327 24.35 13.34 -1.13
N THR A 328 24.02 13.25 0.15
CA THR A 328 23.67 14.41 0.98
C THR A 328 24.72 14.74 2.04
N SER A 329 25.73 13.88 2.22
CA SER A 329 26.67 13.90 3.35
C SER A 329 25.97 13.85 4.71
N THR A 330 24.97 12.97 4.82
CA THR A 330 24.18 12.75 6.05
C THR A 330 24.54 11.41 6.70
N GLY A 331 24.45 11.33 8.03
CA GLY A 331 24.85 10.15 8.79
C GLY A 331 26.31 10.19 9.20
N ASN A 332 26.98 9.04 9.19
CA ASN A 332 28.37 8.88 9.65
C ASN A 332 29.36 9.06 8.50
N CYS A 333 29.24 10.21 7.83
CA CYS A 333 30.22 10.75 6.88
C CYS A 333 31.25 11.61 7.65
#